data_AF-A0AA85BNM8-F1
#
_entry.id   AF-A0AA85BNM8-F1
#
_cell.length_a   1.000
_cell.length_b   1.000
_cell.length_c   1.000
_cell.angle_alpha   90.00
_cell.angle_beta   90.00
_cell.angle_gamma   90.00
#
_symmetry.space_group_name_H-M   'P 1'
#
loop_
_entity.id
_entity.type
_entity.pdbx_description
1 polymer ?
#
loop_
_entity_poly.entity_id
_entity_poly.type
_entity_poly.pdbx_seq_one_letter_code
_entity_poly.pdbx_strand_id
1 'polypeptide(L)'
;MPDDSAISKPLLLKGGTVVNHDVSFKSDVLIDNGIIQAVGENLSYPNGTEIIDVNNKLLLPGGIDLDCHIGVATSNDPIADTYLSSGKAALFGGTTTIVNTVNAYPGESLIDAYEQFVSSAHESLACDYGVCLRLAAFSSETNNELNTLVQDKGVVLFSVRVGSKSSSVVDNEQCIISEEEFCYFLKACRQLGALPMLEAATSVSLAEKLSSDVQINCPDIGPEVNLLVSPEEAEANSILQGSLFSQYAGFCCPLLISRIHSKAALNCFIEQRRMCRGILFGQTSIPAIAIPLSLMNCDDHPDDVLTHSKNWAVAASYMCDPPLRPDTYLSRRLLTHLVSEDLTCVGSGHRAITTAVRAAFGSKSAVHIPRGIASLGYRMVALWHFGVESGFLDPCTFVKVTSSNPARLINIYPQKGRIEVGSDADILVWSNSYRQDVLKNILPDGVPNLFSNTSAYHSGPEVVILRGHIAVQNTEFSNNTSTYGKLLVCRPFSHYVYARVDAVERSVNSEFKMLQREPYVGNAVSITTETSNDNKEGYYFRKEYYDNIPRVALPPGQRKIHTSVKTAQPPGGSSNAFWSNE
;
A
#
# COMPACT_ATOMS: atom_id res chain seq x y z
N MET A 1 -33.49 7.91 8.82
CA MET A 1 -33.05 9.31 8.62
C MET A 1 -33.10 9.99 9.98
N PRO A 2 -32.02 9.99 10.77
CA PRO A 2 -31.92 10.87 11.93
C PRO A 2 -31.75 12.31 11.45
N ASP A 3 -32.23 13.23 12.26
CA ASP A 3 -32.44 14.65 12.02
C ASP A 3 -31.09 15.42 11.96
N ASP A 4 -30.56 15.64 10.75
CA ASP A 4 -29.32 16.42 10.49
C ASP A 4 -29.54 17.96 10.62
N SER A 5 -30.59 18.39 11.33
CA SER A 5 -31.15 19.75 11.30
C SER A 5 -30.56 20.77 12.28
N ALA A 6 -29.34 20.55 12.77
CA ALA A 6 -28.55 21.65 13.32
C ALA A 6 -27.95 22.45 12.15
N ILE A 7 -28.75 23.33 11.53
CA ILE A 7 -28.29 24.23 10.47
C ILE A 7 -27.07 25.00 11.00
N SER A 8 -25.88 24.61 10.54
CA SER A 8 -24.66 25.33 10.85
C SER A 8 -24.78 26.72 10.25
N LYS A 9 -24.44 27.76 11.02
CA LYS A 9 -24.36 29.11 10.47
C LYS A 9 -23.40 29.11 9.28
N PRO A 10 -23.70 29.85 8.19
CA PRO A 10 -22.75 30.01 7.10
C PRO A 10 -21.41 30.54 7.63
N LEU A 11 -20.32 30.11 7.01
CA LEU A 11 -18.96 30.47 7.39
C LEU A 11 -18.26 31.12 6.20
N LEU A 12 -17.62 32.27 6.43
CA LEU A 12 -16.80 32.97 5.44
C LEU A 12 -15.34 32.98 5.90
N LEU A 13 -14.46 32.38 5.09
CA LEU A 13 -13.02 32.53 5.21
C LEU A 13 -12.59 33.73 4.36
N LYS A 14 -12.16 34.82 4.99
CA LYS A 14 -11.90 36.10 4.31
C LYS A 14 -10.41 36.41 4.17
N GLY A 15 -9.95 36.74 2.97
CA GLY A 15 -8.59 37.24 2.69
C GLY A 15 -7.50 36.18 2.47
N GLY A 16 -7.90 34.92 2.30
CA GLY A 16 -6.99 33.78 2.23
C GLY A 16 -6.30 33.64 0.87
N THR A 17 -5.37 32.69 0.79
CA THR A 17 -4.81 32.23 -0.48
C THR A 17 -5.25 30.80 -0.71
N VAL A 18 -6.20 30.57 -1.62
CA VAL A 18 -6.61 29.23 -2.00
C VAL A 18 -5.46 28.56 -2.74
N VAL A 19 -5.15 27.32 -2.37
CA VAL A 19 -4.15 26.48 -3.04
C VAL A 19 -4.84 25.18 -3.43
N ASN A 20 -5.03 24.98 -4.72
CA ASN A 20 -5.44 23.71 -5.30
C ASN A 20 -4.22 23.03 -5.96
N HIS A 21 -4.37 21.78 -6.39
CA HIS A 21 -3.29 21.04 -7.05
C HIS A 21 -2.74 21.66 -8.35
N ASP A 22 -3.49 22.58 -8.95
CA ASP A 22 -3.26 23.18 -10.27
C ASP A 22 -2.95 24.68 -10.20
N VAL A 23 -3.46 25.39 -9.18
CA VAL A 23 -3.34 26.85 -9.09
C VAL A 23 -3.42 27.34 -7.65
N SER A 24 -2.76 28.47 -7.39
CA SER A 24 -2.94 29.25 -6.16
C SER A 24 -3.35 30.69 -6.47
N PHE A 25 -4.32 31.22 -5.73
CA PHE A 25 -4.86 32.56 -5.93
C PHE A 25 -5.47 33.14 -4.64
N LYS A 26 -5.54 34.47 -4.55
CA LYS A 26 -6.21 35.17 -3.45
C LYS A 26 -7.73 35.05 -3.61
N SER A 27 -8.42 34.71 -2.52
CA SER A 27 -9.86 34.54 -2.55
C SER A 27 -10.45 34.47 -1.14
N ASP A 28 -11.71 34.90 -1.02
CA ASP A 28 -12.59 34.48 0.06
C ASP A 28 -13.24 33.14 -0.29
N VAL A 29 -13.70 32.40 0.72
CA VAL A 29 -14.44 31.14 0.55
C VAL A 29 -15.68 31.18 1.44
N LEU A 30 -16.87 31.15 0.83
CA LEU A 30 -18.15 31.06 1.51
C LEU A 30 -18.59 29.60 1.59
N ILE A 31 -18.92 29.17 2.80
CA ILE A 31 -19.35 27.82 3.14
C ILE A 31 -20.76 27.91 3.72
N ASP A 32 -21.64 27.02 3.25
CA ASP A 32 -22.97 26.86 3.82
C ASP A 32 -23.42 25.40 3.68
N ASN A 33 -24.09 24.90 4.72
CA ASN A 33 -24.57 23.50 4.82
C ASN A 33 -23.50 22.46 4.47
N GLY A 34 -22.27 22.69 4.94
CA GLY A 34 -21.13 21.82 4.74
C GLY A 34 -20.54 21.76 3.33
N ILE A 35 -21.01 22.64 2.42
CA ILE A 35 -20.57 22.73 1.04
C ILE A 35 -19.97 24.11 0.77
N ILE A 36 -18.96 24.16 -0.10
CA ILE A 36 -18.39 25.41 -0.61
C ILE A 36 -19.40 26.04 -1.60
N GLN A 37 -19.95 27.20 -1.25
CA GLN A 37 -20.97 27.89 -2.04
C GLN A 37 -20.38 28.91 -3.02
N ALA A 38 -19.31 29.58 -2.63
CA ALA A 38 -18.65 30.56 -3.48
C ALA A 38 -17.16 30.67 -3.17
N VAL A 39 -16.37 30.87 -4.22
CA VAL A 39 -14.94 31.16 -4.17
C VAL A 39 -14.70 32.37 -5.06
N GLY A 40 -14.27 33.48 -4.47
CA GLY A 40 -13.95 34.70 -5.20
C GLY A 40 -13.50 35.81 -4.26
N GLU A 41 -13.09 36.95 -4.80
CA GLU A 41 -12.75 38.14 -4.01
C GLU A 41 -14.01 38.93 -3.66
N ASN A 42 -14.06 39.50 -2.45
CA ASN A 42 -15.13 40.41 -2.01
C ASN A 42 -16.53 39.78 -2.12
N LEU A 43 -16.66 38.53 -1.66
CA LEU A 43 -17.92 37.80 -1.75
C LEU A 43 -19.04 38.52 -0.97
N SER A 44 -20.24 38.52 -1.55
CA SER A 44 -21.46 38.81 -0.80
C SER A 44 -21.86 37.58 0.01
N TYR A 45 -22.32 37.77 1.24
CA TYR A 45 -22.69 36.68 2.14
C TYR A 45 -23.97 36.99 2.94
N PRO A 46 -24.74 35.98 3.35
CA PRO A 46 -25.96 36.18 4.12
C PRO A 46 -25.73 36.85 5.49
N ASN A 47 -26.75 37.53 6.01
CA ASN A 47 -26.74 38.03 7.38
C ASN A 47 -26.58 36.89 8.39
N GLY A 48 -25.75 37.08 9.41
CA GLY A 48 -25.49 36.06 10.44
C GLY A 48 -24.38 35.07 10.09
N THR A 49 -23.71 35.24 8.93
CA THR A 49 -22.50 34.50 8.55
C THR A 49 -21.38 34.75 9.57
N GLU A 50 -20.78 33.69 10.06
CA GLU A 50 -19.55 33.74 10.86
C GLU A 50 -18.37 34.05 9.94
N ILE A 51 -17.50 34.99 10.33
CA ILE A 51 -16.36 35.42 9.51
C ILE A 51 -15.07 35.07 10.23
N ILE A 52 -14.21 34.30 9.56
CA ILE A 52 -12.83 34.05 10.01
C ILE A 52 -11.89 34.82 9.09
N ASP A 53 -11.10 35.71 9.69
CA ASP A 53 -10.00 36.38 9.00
C ASP A 53 -8.84 35.39 8.79
N VAL A 54 -8.54 35.10 7.53
CA VAL A 54 -7.48 34.20 7.10
C VAL A 54 -6.43 34.94 6.24
N ASN A 55 -6.32 36.26 6.42
CA ASN A 55 -5.28 37.06 5.78
C ASN A 55 -3.89 36.47 6.04
N ASN A 56 -3.07 36.44 5.00
CA ASN A 56 -1.71 35.87 4.98
C ASN A 56 -1.63 34.36 5.30
N LYS A 57 -2.75 33.65 5.32
CA LYS A 57 -2.82 32.20 5.48
C LYS A 57 -3.12 31.52 4.14
N LEU A 58 -2.83 30.22 4.07
CA LEU A 58 -3.21 29.39 2.93
C LEU A 58 -4.48 28.63 3.26
N LEU A 59 -5.35 28.47 2.27
CA LEU A 59 -6.52 27.60 2.32
C LEU A 59 -6.21 26.38 1.47
N LEU A 60 -6.06 25.22 2.13
CA LEU A 60 -5.75 23.95 1.48
C LEU A 60 -6.96 23.01 1.62
N PRO A 61 -7.25 22.13 0.64
CA PRO A 61 -8.15 21.01 0.87
C PRO A 61 -7.66 20.16 2.05
N GLY A 62 -8.61 19.62 2.81
CA GLY A 62 -8.32 18.63 3.85
C GLY A 62 -7.55 17.43 3.29
N GLY A 63 -6.55 16.98 4.05
CA GLY A 63 -5.73 15.83 3.66
C GLY A 63 -6.56 14.54 3.60
N ILE A 64 -6.22 13.68 2.64
CA ILE A 64 -6.83 12.36 2.47
C ILE A 64 -5.74 11.30 2.60
N ASP A 65 -5.93 10.35 3.51
CA ASP A 65 -5.00 9.25 3.74
C ASP A 65 -5.60 7.93 3.27
N LEU A 66 -4.90 7.19 2.40
CA LEU A 66 -5.37 5.90 1.88
C LEU A 66 -4.72 4.69 2.57
N ASP A 67 -3.81 4.93 3.52
CA ASP A 67 -2.99 3.88 4.14
C ASP A 67 -2.88 4.11 5.64
N CYS A 68 -3.89 3.65 6.39
CA CYS A 68 -3.86 3.59 7.84
C CYS A 68 -4.49 2.30 8.38
N HIS A 69 -4.10 1.94 9.59
CA HIS A 69 -4.56 0.79 10.34
C HIS A 69 -4.99 1.23 11.74
N ILE A 70 -6.29 1.43 11.90
CA ILE A 70 -6.95 1.76 13.16
C ILE A 70 -8.04 0.72 13.42
N GLY A 71 -8.29 0.43 14.69
CA GLY A 71 -9.21 -0.65 15.03
C GLY A 71 -9.47 -0.77 16.53
N VAL A 72 -10.13 -1.86 16.90
CA VAL A 72 -10.29 -2.25 18.29
C VAL A 72 -9.14 -3.19 18.65
N ALA A 73 -8.41 -2.88 19.72
CA ALA A 73 -7.29 -3.68 20.16
C ALA A 73 -7.71 -5.14 20.46
N THR A 74 -6.92 -6.09 19.97
CA THR A 74 -7.08 -7.52 20.27
C THR A 74 -5.75 -8.11 20.76
N SER A 75 -5.75 -9.36 21.22
CA SER A 75 -4.50 -10.07 21.56
C SER A 75 -3.56 -10.21 20.36
N ASN A 76 -4.13 -10.29 19.16
CA ASN A 76 -3.42 -10.56 17.91
C ASN A 76 -3.05 -9.25 17.19
N ASP A 77 -3.81 -8.19 17.42
CA ASP A 77 -3.56 -6.84 16.90
C ASP A 77 -3.62 -5.79 18.03
N PRO A 78 -2.53 -5.64 18.82
CA PRO A 78 -2.49 -4.79 20.00
C PRO A 78 -2.24 -3.32 19.63
N ILE A 79 -3.18 -2.72 18.87
CA ILE A 79 -3.17 -1.29 18.53
C ILE A 79 -3.47 -0.46 19.78
N ALA A 80 -2.77 0.66 19.94
CA ALA A 80 -2.89 1.55 21.10
C ALA A 80 -4.00 2.60 20.95
N ASP A 81 -4.30 2.98 19.71
CA ASP A 81 -5.29 4.00 19.38
C ASP A 81 -6.72 3.45 19.39
N THR A 82 -7.67 4.33 19.73
CA THR A 82 -9.11 4.15 19.49
C THR A 82 -9.50 4.83 18.19
N TYR A 83 -10.71 4.57 17.67
CA TYR A 83 -11.25 5.35 16.54
C TYR A 83 -11.29 6.85 16.85
N LEU A 84 -11.68 7.23 18.07
CA LEU A 84 -11.76 8.64 18.46
C LEU A 84 -10.39 9.31 18.51
N SER A 85 -9.40 8.67 19.16
CA SER A 85 -8.05 9.23 19.24
C SER A 85 -7.40 9.30 17.85
N SER A 86 -7.61 8.29 17.00
CA SER A 86 -7.16 8.28 15.61
C SER A 86 -7.78 9.40 14.78
N GLY A 87 -9.10 9.57 14.86
CA GLY A 87 -9.80 10.63 14.14
C GLY A 87 -9.38 12.01 14.59
N LYS A 88 -9.19 12.21 15.90
CA LYS A 88 -8.61 13.45 16.44
C LYS A 88 -7.19 13.68 15.93
N ALA A 89 -6.36 12.63 15.92
CA ALA A 89 -5.00 12.70 15.38
C ALA A 89 -4.99 13.15 13.92
N ALA A 90 -5.84 12.55 13.08
CA ALA A 90 -6.01 12.94 11.68
C ALA A 90 -6.36 14.43 11.58
N LEU A 91 -7.41 14.89 12.28
CA LEU A 91 -7.87 16.27 12.20
C LEU A 91 -6.82 17.26 12.72
N PHE A 92 -6.21 17.04 13.88
CA PHE A 92 -5.15 17.91 14.38
C PHE A 92 -3.96 18.02 13.43
N GLY A 93 -3.68 16.96 12.67
CA GLY A 93 -2.69 16.94 11.60
C GLY A 93 -3.17 17.49 10.26
N GLY A 94 -4.43 17.91 10.12
CA GLY A 94 -5.00 18.44 8.87
C GLY A 94 -5.46 17.37 7.87
N THR A 95 -5.63 16.12 8.30
CA THR A 95 -6.29 15.06 7.51
C THR A 95 -7.76 15.00 7.88
N THR A 96 -8.65 15.25 6.92
CA THR A 96 -10.11 15.24 7.11
C THR A 96 -10.76 13.96 6.62
N THR A 97 -10.02 13.11 5.90
CA THR A 97 -10.52 11.84 5.39
C THR A 97 -9.46 10.74 5.48
N ILE A 98 -9.87 9.57 5.94
CA ILE A 98 -9.02 8.37 5.95
C ILE A 98 -9.68 7.20 5.22
N VAL A 99 -8.90 6.27 4.67
CA VAL A 99 -9.38 4.97 4.23
C VAL A 99 -8.68 3.92 5.07
N ASN A 100 -9.42 3.31 5.99
CA ASN A 100 -8.86 2.35 6.93
C ASN A 100 -8.74 0.98 6.28
N THR A 101 -7.57 0.34 6.44
CA THR A 101 -7.41 -1.05 6.00
C THR A 101 -7.89 -2.02 7.08
N VAL A 102 -8.97 -2.75 6.78
CA VAL A 102 -9.58 -3.79 7.60
C VAL A 102 -9.12 -5.15 7.11
N ASN A 103 -8.52 -5.95 7.99
CA ASN A 103 -8.14 -7.32 7.66
C ASN A 103 -9.38 -8.22 7.72
N ALA A 104 -9.62 -9.00 6.67
CA ALA A 104 -10.56 -10.12 6.72
C ALA A 104 -9.73 -11.41 6.83
N TYR A 105 -9.70 -11.99 8.03
CA TYR A 105 -8.85 -13.13 8.33
C TYR A 105 -9.32 -14.40 7.62
N PRO A 106 -8.46 -15.42 7.47
CA PRO A 106 -8.85 -16.70 6.86
C PRO A 106 -10.14 -17.27 7.47
N GLY A 107 -11.13 -17.52 6.60
CA GLY A 107 -12.43 -18.08 7.00
C GLY A 107 -13.49 -17.02 7.37
N GLU A 108 -13.12 -15.74 7.46
CA GLU A 108 -14.08 -14.65 7.67
C GLU A 108 -14.67 -14.15 6.34
N SER A 109 -15.92 -13.69 6.38
CA SER A 109 -16.57 -13.00 5.27
C SER A 109 -16.02 -11.58 5.12
N LEU A 110 -15.79 -11.14 3.86
CA LEU A 110 -15.42 -9.74 3.60
C LEU A 110 -16.52 -8.75 4.02
N ILE A 111 -17.78 -9.17 3.91
CA ILE A 111 -18.93 -8.34 4.28
C ILE A 111 -19.00 -8.21 5.80
N ASP A 112 -18.83 -9.30 6.54
CA ASP A 112 -18.86 -9.25 8.00
C ASP A 112 -17.75 -8.38 8.58
N ALA A 113 -16.51 -8.51 8.05
CA ALA A 113 -15.39 -7.65 8.43
C ALA A 113 -15.68 -6.17 8.16
N TYR A 114 -16.29 -5.86 7.02
CA TYR A 114 -16.75 -4.51 6.68
C TYR A 114 -17.82 -4.00 7.66
N GLU A 115 -18.88 -4.76 7.92
CA GLU A 115 -19.99 -4.35 8.78
C GLU A 115 -19.53 -4.16 10.23
N GLN A 116 -18.64 -5.03 10.72
CA GLN A 116 -18.04 -4.89 12.04
C GLN A 116 -17.25 -3.58 12.15
N PHE A 117 -16.41 -3.27 11.16
CA PHE A 117 -15.67 -2.02 11.14
C PHE A 117 -16.61 -0.81 11.09
N VAL A 118 -17.57 -0.78 10.16
CA VAL A 118 -18.49 0.34 9.99
C VAL A 118 -19.33 0.56 11.25
N SER A 119 -19.85 -0.51 11.85
CA SER A 119 -20.61 -0.42 13.10
C SER A 119 -19.76 0.10 14.26
N SER A 120 -18.45 -0.20 14.28
CA SER A 120 -17.56 0.25 15.35
C SER A 120 -17.06 1.68 15.14
N ALA A 121 -16.87 2.10 13.89
CA ALA A 121 -16.43 3.44 13.50
C ALA A 121 -17.57 4.48 13.54
N HIS A 122 -18.82 4.03 13.35
CA HIS A 122 -20.01 4.87 13.44
C HIS A 122 -20.08 5.59 14.79
N GLU A 123 -20.24 6.92 14.77
CA GLU A 123 -20.28 7.78 15.96
C GLU A 123 -19.05 7.70 16.88
N SER A 124 -17.94 7.14 16.42
CA SER A 124 -16.69 7.02 17.20
C SER A 124 -15.48 7.61 16.48
N LEU A 125 -15.51 7.70 15.15
CA LEU A 125 -14.44 8.30 14.36
C LEU A 125 -14.73 9.77 14.07
N ALA A 126 -13.76 10.65 14.32
CA ALA A 126 -13.94 12.11 14.22
C ALA A 126 -13.71 12.70 12.81
N CYS A 127 -13.28 11.91 11.83
CA CYS A 127 -13.04 12.36 10.45
C CYS A 127 -13.79 11.46 9.47
N ASP A 128 -14.15 11.97 8.29
CA ASP A 128 -14.81 11.16 7.26
C ASP A 128 -13.94 9.96 6.88
N TYR A 129 -14.56 8.85 6.51
CA TYR A 129 -13.80 7.61 6.35
C TYR A 129 -14.32 6.68 5.27
N GLY A 130 -13.41 5.98 4.61
CA GLY A 130 -13.69 4.85 3.72
C GLY A 130 -13.08 3.56 4.25
N VAL A 131 -13.33 2.46 3.53
CA VAL A 131 -12.83 1.13 3.88
C VAL A 131 -11.94 0.60 2.76
N CYS A 132 -10.82 0.01 3.13
CA CYS A 132 -10.02 -0.88 2.29
C CYS A 132 -10.00 -2.26 2.93
N LEU A 133 -10.47 -3.30 2.24
CA LEU A 133 -10.44 -4.66 2.79
C LEU A 133 -9.15 -5.37 2.37
N ARG A 134 -8.44 -5.98 3.32
CA ARG A 134 -7.30 -6.85 3.04
C ARG A 134 -7.73 -8.32 3.02
N LEU A 135 -7.51 -8.97 1.88
CA LEU A 135 -7.98 -10.34 1.64
C LEU A 135 -6.97 -11.40 2.11
N ALA A 136 -7.48 -12.48 2.71
CA ALA A 136 -6.70 -13.66 3.08
C ALA A 136 -6.86 -14.87 2.13
N ALA A 137 -7.81 -14.80 1.21
CA ALA A 137 -8.05 -15.82 0.18
C ALA A 137 -8.83 -15.19 -0.97
N PHE A 138 -8.89 -15.89 -2.10
CA PHE A 138 -9.77 -15.51 -3.21
C PHE A 138 -10.50 -16.72 -3.79
N SER A 139 -11.82 -16.70 -3.75
CA SER A 139 -12.69 -17.72 -4.35
C SER A 139 -13.87 -17.11 -5.11
N SER A 140 -14.76 -17.95 -5.65
CA SER A 140 -16.03 -17.51 -6.23
C SER A 140 -16.91 -16.77 -5.23
N GLU A 141 -16.90 -17.21 -3.97
CA GLU A 141 -17.64 -16.58 -2.87
C GLU A 141 -17.07 -15.19 -2.59
N THR A 142 -15.75 -15.08 -2.43
CA THR A 142 -15.07 -13.79 -2.28
C THR A 142 -15.38 -12.84 -3.43
N ASN A 143 -15.42 -13.34 -4.67
CA ASN A 143 -15.76 -12.52 -5.83
C ASN A 143 -17.20 -11.96 -5.77
N ASN A 144 -18.16 -12.76 -5.27
CA ASN A 144 -19.53 -12.29 -5.07
C ASN A 144 -19.60 -11.22 -3.97
N GLU A 145 -18.86 -11.41 -2.88
CA GLU A 145 -18.74 -10.41 -1.80
C GLU A 145 -18.12 -9.11 -2.31
N LEU A 146 -17.04 -9.17 -3.12
CA LEU A 146 -16.46 -7.99 -3.76
C LEU A 146 -17.49 -7.25 -4.61
N ASN A 147 -18.32 -7.96 -5.36
CA ASN A 147 -19.39 -7.33 -6.13
C ASN A 147 -20.37 -6.57 -5.22
N THR A 148 -20.85 -7.19 -4.15
CA THR A 148 -21.73 -6.53 -3.16
C THR A 148 -21.05 -5.33 -2.51
N LEU A 149 -19.78 -5.45 -2.12
CA LEU A 149 -19.02 -4.36 -1.50
C LEU A 149 -18.84 -3.17 -2.44
N VAL A 150 -18.56 -3.42 -3.72
CA VAL A 150 -18.41 -2.37 -4.73
C VAL A 150 -19.76 -1.71 -5.07
N GLN A 151 -20.78 -2.51 -5.37
CA GLN A 151 -22.06 -2.01 -5.88
C GLN A 151 -22.95 -1.41 -4.78
N ASP A 152 -23.01 -2.07 -3.63
CA ASP A 152 -24.00 -1.75 -2.59
C ASP A 152 -23.39 -0.93 -1.44
N LYS A 153 -22.08 -1.10 -1.18
CA LYS A 153 -21.38 -0.47 -0.04
C LYS A 153 -20.40 0.64 -0.46
N GLY A 154 -20.10 0.78 -1.75
CA GLY A 154 -19.20 1.81 -2.27
C GLY A 154 -17.73 1.62 -1.87
N VAL A 155 -17.29 0.37 -1.66
CA VAL A 155 -15.88 0.03 -1.39
C VAL A 155 -15.16 -0.18 -2.73
N VAL A 156 -14.14 0.62 -3.01
CA VAL A 156 -13.41 0.56 -4.29
C VAL A 156 -11.92 0.27 -4.14
N LEU A 157 -11.41 0.14 -2.91
CA LEU A 157 -10.00 -0.15 -2.63
C LEU A 157 -9.88 -1.48 -1.90
N PHE A 158 -9.03 -2.37 -2.39
CA PHE A 158 -8.82 -3.71 -1.80
C PHE A 158 -7.33 -4.01 -1.74
N SER A 159 -6.82 -4.40 -0.56
CA SER A 159 -5.41 -4.67 -0.31
C SER A 159 -5.10 -6.16 -0.34
N VAL A 160 -3.93 -6.53 -0.84
CA VAL A 160 -3.45 -7.92 -0.83
C VAL A 160 -1.95 -7.96 -0.52
N ARG A 161 -1.52 -9.10 0.02
CA ARG A 161 -0.12 -9.54 0.02
C ARG A 161 -0.05 -10.86 -0.76
N VAL A 162 0.90 -10.96 -1.68
CA VAL A 162 1.06 -12.14 -2.54
C VAL A 162 2.17 -13.03 -1.98
N GLY A 163 1.91 -14.33 -1.88
CA GLY A 163 2.89 -15.29 -1.41
C GLY A 163 2.35 -16.70 -1.28
N SER A 164 3.22 -17.63 -0.91
CA SER A 164 2.80 -18.99 -0.54
C SER A 164 2.28 -18.99 0.89
N LYS A 165 1.14 -19.64 1.11
CA LYS A 165 0.66 -19.94 2.47
C LYS A 165 1.67 -20.87 3.14
N SER A 166 2.00 -20.57 4.39
CA SER A 166 2.85 -21.44 5.21
C SER A 166 2.05 -22.70 5.55
N SER A 167 2.65 -23.66 6.25
CA SER A 167 1.92 -24.82 6.80
C SER A 167 1.90 -24.75 8.33
N SER A 168 2.02 -23.54 8.88
CA SER A 168 2.23 -23.30 10.30
C SER A 168 0.94 -22.79 10.94
N VAL A 169 0.76 -23.02 12.24
CA VAL A 169 -0.44 -22.60 13.00
C VAL A 169 -0.69 -21.07 12.95
N VAL A 170 0.30 -20.29 12.51
CA VAL A 170 0.24 -18.83 12.27
C VAL A 170 -0.58 -18.47 11.02
N ASP A 171 -0.97 -19.45 10.19
CA ASP A 171 -1.73 -19.22 8.95
C ASP A 171 -3.10 -18.57 9.21
N ASN A 172 -3.73 -18.79 10.37
CA ASN A 172 -5.06 -18.26 10.69
C ASN A 172 -5.10 -16.75 10.92
N GLU A 173 -3.95 -16.07 10.95
CA GLU A 173 -3.86 -14.63 11.23
C GLU A 173 -3.26 -13.84 10.05
N GLN A 174 -2.89 -14.52 8.96
CA GLN A 174 -2.18 -13.91 7.84
C GLN A 174 -3.08 -13.72 6.61
N CYS A 175 -3.22 -12.47 6.19
CA CYS A 175 -3.97 -12.13 4.97
C CYS A 175 -3.06 -12.23 3.73
N ILE A 176 -2.92 -13.45 3.19
CA ILE A 176 -2.05 -13.75 2.04
C ILE A 176 -2.84 -14.50 0.97
N ILE A 177 -2.66 -14.09 -0.27
CA ILE A 177 -3.19 -14.82 -1.43
C ILE A 177 -2.05 -15.39 -2.29
N SER A 178 -2.29 -16.55 -2.88
CA SER A 178 -1.39 -17.16 -3.87
C SER A 178 -1.35 -16.36 -5.16
N GLU A 179 -0.37 -16.64 -6.01
CA GLU A 179 -0.26 -16.02 -7.34
C GLU A 179 -1.48 -16.31 -8.23
N GLU A 180 -2.04 -17.52 -8.13
CA GLU A 180 -3.26 -17.89 -8.85
C GLU A 180 -4.47 -17.08 -8.36
N GLU A 181 -4.68 -17.03 -7.03
CA GLU A 181 -5.73 -16.21 -6.41
C GLU A 181 -5.58 -14.73 -6.79
N PHE A 182 -4.35 -14.20 -6.81
CA PHE A 182 -4.06 -12.83 -7.20
C PHE A 182 -4.45 -12.53 -8.65
N CYS A 183 -4.20 -13.46 -9.58
CA CYS A 183 -4.63 -13.34 -10.98
C CYS A 183 -6.15 -13.22 -11.11
N TYR A 184 -6.91 -14.03 -10.39
CA TYR A 184 -8.37 -13.95 -10.39
C TYR A 184 -8.89 -12.67 -9.69
N PHE A 185 -8.24 -12.27 -8.60
CA PHE A 185 -8.54 -11.03 -7.91
C PHE A 185 -8.39 -9.80 -8.80
N LEU A 186 -7.29 -9.69 -9.56
CA LEU A 186 -7.10 -8.57 -10.50
C LEU A 186 -8.18 -8.54 -11.60
N LYS A 187 -8.61 -9.72 -12.09
CA LYS A 187 -9.72 -9.81 -13.06
C LYS A 187 -11.04 -9.31 -12.46
N ALA A 188 -11.33 -9.70 -11.22
CA ALA A 188 -12.51 -9.24 -10.51
C ALA A 188 -12.49 -7.73 -10.31
N CYS A 189 -11.40 -7.16 -9.78
CA CYS A 189 -11.27 -5.71 -9.62
C CYS A 189 -11.41 -4.97 -10.95
N ARG A 190 -10.82 -5.50 -12.03
CA ARG A 190 -10.93 -4.94 -13.39
C ARG A 190 -12.38 -4.91 -13.89
N GLN A 191 -13.15 -5.97 -13.65
CA GLN A 191 -14.56 -6.06 -14.05
C GLN A 191 -15.45 -5.15 -13.20
N LEU A 192 -15.14 -5.03 -11.91
CA LEU A 192 -15.90 -4.23 -10.96
C LEU A 192 -15.54 -2.74 -11.01
N GLY A 193 -14.42 -2.37 -11.65
CA GLY A 193 -13.90 -1.01 -11.66
C GLY A 193 -13.28 -0.58 -10.32
N ALA A 194 -12.89 -1.54 -9.48
CA ALA A 194 -12.20 -1.31 -8.21
C ALA A 194 -10.67 -1.17 -8.42
N LEU A 195 -9.98 -0.49 -7.51
CA LEU A 195 -8.53 -0.36 -7.50
C LEU A 195 -7.93 -1.40 -6.55
N PRO A 196 -7.23 -2.43 -7.06
CA PRO A 196 -6.44 -3.30 -6.21
C PRO A 196 -5.20 -2.55 -5.70
N MET A 197 -4.79 -2.87 -4.47
CA MET A 197 -3.59 -2.36 -3.81
C MET A 197 -2.69 -3.52 -3.39
N LEU A 198 -1.45 -3.50 -3.85
CA LEU A 198 -0.42 -4.45 -3.46
C LEU A 198 0.61 -3.76 -2.56
N GLU A 199 0.86 -4.34 -1.40
CA GLU A 199 1.89 -3.86 -0.49
C GLU A 199 3.28 -4.30 -0.95
N ALA A 200 4.21 -3.36 -1.08
CA ALA A 200 5.61 -3.64 -1.42
C ALA A 200 6.38 -4.20 -0.21
N ALA A 201 6.08 -5.42 0.21
CA ALA A 201 6.67 -6.06 1.38
C ALA A 201 7.38 -7.38 1.04
N THR A 202 8.12 -7.91 2.02
CA THR A 202 8.68 -9.27 1.94
C THR A 202 7.55 -10.30 2.06
N SER A 203 7.58 -11.35 1.24
CA SER A 203 6.59 -12.43 1.36
C SER A 203 6.69 -13.10 2.71
N VAL A 204 5.57 -13.51 3.28
CA VAL A 204 5.56 -13.98 4.67
C VAL A 204 6.34 -15.28 4.84
N SER A 205 6.26 -16.20 3.89
CA SER A 205 7.07 -17.43 3.90
C SER A 205 8.57 -17.16 3.90
N LEU A 206 9.02 -16.15 3.16
CA LEU A 206 10.43 -15.75 3.15
C LEU A 206 10.81 -15.07 4.48
N ALA A 207 9.96 -14.17 5.00
CA ALA A 207 10.19 -13.51 6.27
C ALA A 207 10.27 -14.52 7.44
N GLU A 208 9.41 -15.54 7.46
CA GLU A 208 9.43 -16.63 8.46
C GLU A 208 10.72 -17.46 8.36
N LYS A 209 11.12 -17.82 7.13
CA LYS A 209 12.35 -18.56 6.88
C LYS A 209 13.58 -17.78 7.34
N LEU A 210 13.69 -16.51 6.94
CA LEU A 210 14.77 -15.62 7.34
C LEU A 210 14.78 -15.39 8.85
N SER A 211 13.61 -15.21 9.48
CA SER A 211 13.48 -15.07 10.93
C SER A 211 13.99 -16.32 11.66
N SER A 212 13.62 -17.50 11.18
CA SER A 212 14.07 -18.78 11.75
C SER A 212 15.59 -18.95 11.62
N ASP A 213 16.13 -18.67 10.43
CA ASP A 213 17.57 -18.78 10.16
C ASP A 213 18.37 -17.79 11.02
N VAL A 214 17.90 -16.54 11.15
CA VAL A 214 18.53 -15.54 12.01
C VAL A 214 18.46 -15.95 13.48
N GLN A 215 17.31 -16.44 13.96
CA GLN A 215 17.15 -16.82 15.37
C GLN A 215 18.02 -18.03 15.77
N ILE A 216 18.26 -18.97 14.84
CA ILE A 216 19.17 -20.11 15.07
C ILE A 216 20.63 -19.64 15.18
N ASN A 217 21.05 -18.70 14.33
CA ASN A 217 22.43 -18.24 14.27
C ASN A 217 22.75 -17.13 15.27
N CYS A 218 21.75 -16.32 15.63
CA CYS A 218 21.86 -15.11 16.46
C CYS A 218 20.62 -14.99 17.37
N PRO A 219 20.48 -15.83 18.41
CA PRO A 219 19.29 -15.86 19.26
C PRO A 219 19.05 -14.56 20.04
N ASP A 220 20.11 -13.81 20.34
CA ASP A 220 20.06 -12.54 21.09
C ASP A 220 19.97 -11.30 20.19
N ILE A 221 19.63 -11.47 18.90
CA ILE A 221 19.50 -10.34 17.97
C ILE A 221 18.41 -9.36 18.43
N GLY A 222 18.69 -8.07 18.32
CA GLY A 222 17.77 -7.00 18.68
C GLY A 222 16.85 -6.58 17.52
N PRO A 223 16.18 -5.41 17.65
CA PRO A 223 15.28 -4.86 16.64
C PRO A 223 15.89 -4.68 15.24
N GLU A 224 17.22 -4.64 15.10
CA GLU A 224 17.94 -4.64 13.82
C GLU A 224 17.59 -5.84 12.93
N VAL A 225 17.06 -6.92 13.52
CA VAL A 225 16.52 -8.06 12.78
C VAL A 225 15.48 -7.65 11.74
N ASN A 226 14.76 -6.53 11.94
CA ASN A 226 13.75 -6.05 11.00
C ASN A 226 14.31 -5.82 9.59
N LEU A 227 15.55 -5.32 9.46
CA LEU A 227 16.20 -5.09 8.17
C LEU A 227 16.69 -6.40 7.52
N LEU A 228 17.04 -7.39 8.33
CA LEU A 228 17.59 -8.68 7.86
C LEU A 228 16.50 -9.61 7.33
N VAL A 229 15.34 -9.63 7.99
CA VAL A 229 14.21 -10.52 7.60
C VAL A 229 13.33 -9.91 6.51
N SER A 230 13.53 -8.63 6.21
CA SER A 230 12.82 -7.91 5.15
C SER A 230 13.78 -7.14 4.24
N PRO A 231 14.57 -7.85 3.40
CA PRO A 231 15.54 -7.22 2.49
C PRO A 231 14.86 -6.39 1.40
N GLU A 232 15.57 -5.38 0.87
CA GLU A 232 15.02 -4.45 -0.14
C GLU A 232 14.60 -5.16 -1.43
N GLU A 233 15.32 -6.21 -1.81
CA GLU A 233 15.06 -7.01 -3.00
C GLU A 233 13.72 -7.74 -2.92
N ALA A 234 13.28 -8.11 -1.71
CA ALA A 234 12.00 -8.76 -1.52
C ALA A 234 10.83 -7.77 -1.70
N GLU A 235 10.98 -6.52 -1.26
CA GLU A 235 10.02 -5.46 -1.58
C GLU A 235 9.94 -5.25 -3.11
N ALA A 236 11.08 -5.22 -3.80
CA ALA A 236 11.15 -5.08 -5.25
C ALA A 236 10.54 -6.28 -5.99
N ASN A 237 10.70 -7.50 -5.47
CA ASN A 237 10.11 -8.72 -6.03
C ASN A 237 8.57 -8.67 -6.00
N SER A 238 7.98 -8.21 -4.90
CA SER A 238 6.52 -8.03 -4.80
C SER A 238 6.00 -7.08 -5.88
N ILE A 239 6.71 -5.99 -6.15
CA ILE A 239 6.36 -5.05 -7.21
C ILE A 239 6.46 -5.70 -8.60
N LEU A 240 7.51 -6.49 -8.83
CA LEU A 240 7.70 -7.21 -10.09
C LEU A 240 6.60 -8.25 -10.34
N GLN A 241 6.21 -9.01 -9.32
CA GLN A 241 5.07 -9.93 -9.38
C GLN A 241 3.78 -9.15 -9.67
N GLY A 242 3.52 -8.07 -8.92
CA GLY A 242 2.39 -7.17 -9.14
C GLY A 242 2.27 -6.70 -10.59
N SER A 243 3.37 -6.15 -11.13
CA SER A 243 3.40 -5.63 -12.50
C SER A 243 3.17 -6.71 -13.55
N LEU A 244 3.72 -7.91 -13.34
CA LEU A 244 3.53 -9.05 -14.24
C LEU A 244 2.06 -9.41 -14.35
N PHE A 245 1.35 -9.52 -13.23
CA PHE A 245 -0.07 -9.90 -13.23
C PHE A 245 -1.01 -8.73 -13.62
N SER A 246 -0.59 -7.48 -13.43
CA SER A 246 -1.32 -6.30 -13.90
C SER A 246 -1.35 -6.16 -15.41
N GLN A 247 -0.35 -6.69 -16.12
CA GLN A 247 -0.31 -6.67 -17.58
C GLN A 247 0.34 -7.94 -18.15
N TYR A 248 -0.48 -8.95 -18.45
CA TYR A 248 -0.03 -10.18 -19.13
C TYR A 248 -1.01 -10.60 -20.22
N ALA A 249 -0.52 -11.25 -21.27
CA ALA A 249 -1.31 -11.91 -22.31
C ALA A 249 -2.53 -11.10 -22.82
N GLY A 250 -2.41 -9.78 -22.94
CA GLY A 250 -3.49 -8.95 -23.44
C GLY A 250 -4.55 -8.53 -22.42
N PHE A 251 -4.34 -8.80 -21.14
CA PHE A 251 -5.14 -8.31 -20.01
C PHE A 251 -4.44 -7.10 -19.38
N CYS A 252 -5.21 -6.09 -18.96
CA CYS A 252 -4.70 -4.93 -18.21
C CYS A 252 -5.58 -4.62 -16.99
N CYS A 253 -4.96 -4.54 -15.82
CA CYS A 253 -5.60 -4.09 -14.57
C CYS A 253 -4.73 -3.02 -13.89
N PRO A 254 -5.28 -1.83 -13.59
CA PRO A 254 -4.61 -0.85 -12.76
C PRO A 254 -4.26 -1.42 -11.38
N LEU A 255 -3.13 -1.02 -10.82
CA LEU A 255 -2.69 -1.49 -9.50
C LEU A 255 -2.00 -0.37 -8.74
N LEU A 256 -2.37 -0.19 -7.47
CA LEU A 256 -1.68 0.70 -6.55
C LEU A 256 -0.62 -0.07 -5.77
N ILE A 257 0.64 0.31 -5.89
CA ILE A 257 1.74 -0.21 -5.07
C ILE A 257 1.87 0.69 -3.85
N SER A 258 1.60 0.16 -2.65
CA SER A 258 1.71 0.90 -1.39
C SER A 258 3.03 0.65 -0.67
N ARG A 259 3.38 1.61 0.20
CA ARG A 259 4.56 1.58 1.09
C ARG A 259 5.90 1.30 0.37
N ILE A 260 6.18 2.01 -0.72
CA ILE A 260 7.50 1.98 -1.37
C ILE A 260 8.53 2.67 -0.44
N HIS A 261 9.34 1.87 0.28
CA HIS A 261 10.28 2.35 1.32
C HIS A 261 11.75 2.12 0.99
N SER A 262 12.07 1.27 0.01
CA SER A 262 13.46 0.91 -0.34
C SER A 262 13.91 1.43 -1.70
N LYS A 263 15.23 1.48 -1.90
CA LYS A 263 15.83 1.90 -3.17
C LYS A 263 15.55 0.89 -4.26
N ALA A 264 15.60 -0.41 -3.93
CA ALA A 264 15.29 -1.48 -4.86
C ALA A 264 13.81 -1.42 -5.29
N ALA A 265 12.87 -1.27 -4.34
CA ALA A 265 11.45 -1.13 -4.64
C ALA A 265 11.15 0.10 -5.50
N LEU A 266 11.71 1.26 -5.15
CA LEU A 266 11.50 2.50 -5.93
C LEU A 266 12.00 2.36 -7.37
N ASN A 267 13.21 1.82 -7.55
CA ASN A 267 13.77 1.61 -8.89
C ASN A 267 12.93 0.64 -9.73
N CYS A 268 12.56 -0.50 -9.13
CA CYS A 268 11.69 -1.49 -9.76
C CYS A 268 10.35 -0.85 -10.17
N PHE A 269 9.69 -0.15 -9.25
CA PHE A 269 8.42 0.51 -9.50
C PHE A 269 8.47 1.48 -10.68
N ILE A 270 9.47 2.35 -10.75
CA ILE A 270 9.60 3.33 -11.84
C ILE A 270 9.75 2.63 -13.19
N GLU A 271 10.57 1.57 -13.25
CA GLU A 271 10.75 0.79 -14.46
C GLU A 271 9.45 0.08 -14.87
N GLN A 272 8.82 -0.62 -13.94
CA GLN A 272 7.57 -1.35 -14.21
C GLN A 272 6.42 -0.41 -14.58
N ARG A 273 6.29 0.76 -13.93
CA ARG A 273 5.29 1.77 -14.28
C ARG A 273 5.46 2.25 -15.73
N ARG A 274 6.69 2.41 -16.20
CA ARG A 274 6.99 2.76 -17.60
C ARG A 274 6.61 1.63 -18.54
N MET A 275 6.99 0.39 -18.22
CA MET A 275 6.65 -0.80 -19.03
C MET A 275 5.13 -1.00 -19.12
N CYS A 276 4.43 -0.78 -18.01
CA CYS A 276 2.98 -0.88 -17.93
C CYS A 276 2.22 0.38 -18.41
N ARG A 277 2.88 1.25 -19.18
CA ARG A 277 2.30 2.47 -19.77
C ARG A 277 1.55 3.36 -18.76
N GLY A 278 1.99 3.36 -17.51
CA GLY A 278 1.48 4.19 -16.43
C GLY A 278 0.18 3.70 -15.75
N ILE A 279 -0.22 2.42 -15.90
CA ILE A 279 -1.37 1.85 -15.16
C ILE A 279 -1.04 1.42 -13.73
N LEU A 280 0.25 1.39 -13.35
CA LEU A 280 0.70 1.14 -11.98
C LEU A 280 0.86 2.44 -11.22
N PHE A 281 0.12 2.67 -10.14
CA PHE A 281 0.22 3.85 -9.28
C PHE A 281 1.12 3.56 -8.09
N GLY A 282 1.85 4.57 -7.61
CA GLY A 282 2.78 4.41 -6.49
C GLY A 282 2.38 5.23 -5.29
N GLN A 283 2.53 4.67 -4.10
CA GLN A 283 2.39 5.37 -2.83
C GLN A 283 3.60 5.06 -1.95
N THR A 284 4.12 6.10 -1.32
CA THR A 284 5.08 5.97 -0.21
C THR A 284 4.43 6.47 1.09
N SER A 285 5.13 6.35 2.21
CA SER A 285 4.62 6.77 3.53
C SER A 285 5.42 7.94 4.10
N ILE A 286 4.78 8.75 4.94
CA ILE A 286 5.48 9.85 5.61
C ILE A 286 6.65 9.37 6.50
N PRO A 287 6.59 8.24 7.24
CA PRO A 287 7.74 7.74 7.98
C PRO A 287 8.99 7.51 7.13
N ALA A 288 8.86 6.99 5.90
CA ALA A 288 9.99 6.72 5.01
C ALA A 288 10.69 8.00 4.50
N ILE A 289 10.00 9.14 4.54
CA ILE A 289 10.54 10.44 4.18
C ILE A 289 11.07 11.16 5.43
N ALA A 290 10.19 11.41 6.39
CA ALA A 290 10.44 12.35 7.46
C ALA A 290 11.41 11.83 8.52
N ILE A 291 11.33 10.54 8.89
CA ILE A 291 12.14 10.00 9.98
C ILE A 291 13.63 9.98 9.59
N PRO A 292 14.05 9.41 8.43
CA PRO A 292 15.47 9.46 8.04
C PRO A 292 15.98 10.90 7.89
N LEU A 293 15.18 11.80 7.31
CA LEU A 293 15.57 13.21 7.16
C LEU A 293 15.70 13.93 8.50
N SER A 294 14.88 13.60 9.49
CA SER A 294 14.98 14.18 10.84
C SER A 294 16.29 13.80 11.55
N LEU A 295 16.83 12.62 11.25
CA LEU A 295 18.03 12.08 11.88
C LEU A 295 19.34 12.65 11.30
N MET A 296 19.31 13.36 10.15
CA MET A 296 20.51 13.98 9.57
C MET A 296 21.16 15.04 10.46
N ASN A 297 20.38 15.63 11.37
CA ASN A 297 20.83 16.73 12.22
C ASN A 297 21.29 16.26 13.62
N CYS A 298 21.33 14.94 13.86
CA CYS A 298 21.86 14.38 15.09
C CYS A 298 23.36 14.12 14.89
N ASP A 299 24.21 14.77 15.67
CA ASP A 299 25.69 14.62 15.64
C ASP A 299 26.18 13.22 16.10
N ASP A 300 25.28 12.30 16.45
CA ASP A 300 25.59 10.97 16.97
C ASP A 300 25.71 9.91 15.85
N HIS A 301 26.65 8.99 16.08
CA HIS A 301 27.21 8.01 15.15
C HIS A 301 26.22 7.29 14.20
N PRO A 302 26.66 6.94 12.96
CA PRO A 302 25.85 6.17 12.00
C PRO A 302 25.40 4.79 12.51
N ASP A 303 26.04 4.26 13.55
CA ASP A 303 25.74 2.96 14.15
C ASP A 303 24.61 2.99 15.19
N ASP A 304 24.11 4.17 15.61
CA ASP A 304 23.05 4.35 16.64
C ASP A 304 21.75 4.89 16.02
N VAL A 305 21.42 4.43 14.81
CA VAL A 305 20.35 4.98 13.97
C VAL A 305 19.21 3.97 13.80
N LEU A 306 17.97 4.45 13.92
CA LEU A 306 16.74 3.65 13.75
C LEU A 306 16.78 2.37 14.61
N THR A 307 16.66 1.19 13.97
CA THR A 307 16.66 -0.12 14.62
C THR A 307 18.03 -0.57 15.13
N HIS A 308 19.11 0.14 14.80
CA HIS A 308 20.45 -0.14 15.34
C HIS A 308 20.72 0.61 16.66
N SER A 309 19.75 1.36 17.19
CA SER A 309 19.94 2.12 18.43
C SER A 309 20.35 1.22 19.60
N LYS A 310 21.33 1.64 20.40
CA LYS A 310 21.76 0.92 21.62
C LYS A 310 20.68 0.85 22.68
N ASN A 311 19.78 1.85 22.71
CA ASN A 311 18.59 1.78 23.54
C ASN A 311 17.55 0.90 22.86
N TRP A 312 17.28 -0.27 23.43
CA TRP A 312 16.34 -1.25 22.90
C TRP A 312 14.94 -0.67 22.65
N ALA A 313 14.42 0.14 23.57
CA ALA A 313 13.07 0.72 23.42
C ALA A 313 13.00 1.71 22.27
N VAL A 314 14.08 2.48 22.06
CA VAL A 314 14.22 3.38 20.90
C VAL A 314 14.34 2.57 19.62
N ALA A 315 15.21 1.55 19.58
CA ALA A 315 15.36 0.69 18.41
C ALA A 315 14.05 -0.02 18.01
N ALA A 316 13.35 -0.59 19.00
CA ALA A 316 12.07 -1.26 18.80
C ALA A 316 10.96 -0.31 18.29
N SER A 317 11.05 0.99 18.61
CA SER A 317 10.07 1.99 18.16
C SER A 317 10.08 2.20 16.64
N TYR A 318 11.23 1.99 15.99
CA TYR A 318 11.39 2.10 14.53
C TYR A 318 10.99 0.84 13.75
N MET A 319 10.55 -0.22 14.44
CA MET A 319 10.09 -1.44 13.76
C MET A 319 8.77 -1.19 13.04
N CYS A 320 8.82 -1.28 11.71
CA CYS A 320 7.69 -1.20 10.79
C CYS A 320 7.88 -2.16 9.61
N ASP A 321 6.82 -2.33 8.83
CA ASP A 321 6.80 -3.16 7.61
C ASP A 321 6.24 -2.32 6.45
N PRO A 322 6.93 -2.18 5.32
CA PRO A 322 8.34 -2.52 5.11
C PRO A 322 9.27 -1.68 6.00
N PRO A 323 10.50 -2.16 6.32
CA PRO A 323 11.41 -1.42 7.20
C PRO A 323 11.77 -0.02 6.68
N LEU A 324 11.93 0.93 7.59
CA LEU A 324 12.54 2.22 7.25
C LEU A 324 14.00 2.03 6.86
N ARG A 325 14.43 2.73 5.81
CA ARG A 325 15.84 2.75 5.40
C ARG A 325 16.49 4.03 5.94
N PRO A 326 17.68 3.95 6.57
CA PRO A 326 18.38 5.12 7.09
C PRO A 326 18.93 6.04 5.98
N ASP A 327 18.96 5.57 4.73
CA ASP A 327 19.47 6.34 3.60
C ASP A 327 18.59 7.57 3.31
N THR A 328 19.09 8.74 3.69
CA THR A 328 18.43 10.02 3.44
C THR A 328 18.43 10.44 1.98
N TYR A 329 19.34 9.91 1.16
CA TYR A 329 19.30 10.10 -0.28
C TYR A 329 18.04 9.44 -0.86
N LEU A 330 17.66 8.26 -0.36
CA LEU A 330 16.39 7.64 -0.72
C LEU A 330 15.18 8.52 -0.34
N SER A 331 15.14 9.08 0.87
CA SER A 331 14.04 9.99 1.27
C SER A 331 13.91 11.21 0.35
N ARG A 332 15.04 11.81 -0.07
CA ARG A 332 15.05 12.90 -1.08
C ARG A 332 14.60 12.42 -2.46
N ARG A 333 14.93 11.19 -2.86
CA ARG A 333 14.43 10.59 -4.09
C ARG A 333 12.93 10.35 -4.03
N LEU A 334 12.39 9.87 -2.91
CA LEU A 334 10.94 9.72 -2.72
C LEU A 334 10.23 11.07 -2.91
N LEU A 335 10.74 12.15 -2.32
CA LEU A 335 10.24 13.51 -2.56
C LEU A 335 10.30 13.92 -4.04
N THR A 336 11.43 13.66 -4.71
CA THR A 336 11.60 13.96 -6.14
C THR A 336 10.56 13.22 -7.00
N HIS A 337 10.28 11.96 -6.65
CA HIS A 337 9.31 11.13 -7.37
C HIS A 337 7.84 11.46 -7.08
N LEU A 338 7.57 12.23 -6.02
CA LEU A 338 6.26 12.88 -5.81
C LEU A 338 6.08 14.06 -6.77
N VAL A 339 7.13 14.85 -7.01
CA VAL A 339 7.12 15.98 -7.96
C VAL A 339 6.98 15.49 -9.40
N SER A 340 7.68 14.43 -9.78
CA SER A 340 7.59 13.85 -11.13
C SER A 340 6.34 13.01 -11.36
N GLU A 341 5.48 12.85 -10.33
CA GLU A 341 4.24 12.04 -10.37
C GLU A 341 4.46 10.56 -10.71
N ASP A 342 5.67 10.06 -10.45
CA ASP A 342 5.91 8.61 -10.40
C ASP A 342 5.17 8.05 -9.18
N LEU A 343 5.38 8.66 -8.01
CA LEU A 343 4.61 8.42 -6.81
C LEU A 343 3.41 9.37 -6.79
N THR A 344 2.22 8.78 -6.71
CA THR A 344 0.93 9.46 -6.84
C THR A 344 0.51 10.14 -5.54
N CYS A 345 0.81 9.54 -4.39
CA CYS A 345 0.39 10.05 -3.08
C CYS A 345 1.31 9.61 -1.92
N VAL A 346 1.12 10.27 -0.78
CA VAL A 346 1.79 9.94 0.49
C VAL A 346 0.75 9.52 1.53
N GLY A 347 0.84 8.27 1.99
CA GLY A 347 0.04 7.74 3.10
C GLY A 347 0.71 7.92 4.46
N SER A 348 -0.01 7.65 5.55
CA SER A 348 0.63 7.62 6.87
C SER A 348 1.30 6.28 7.17
N GLY A 349 0.75 5.17 6.69
CA GLY A 349 1.07 3.83 7.17
C GLY A 349 0.78 3.69 8.68
N HIS A 350 -0.15 4.49 9.20
CA HIS A 350 -0.32 4.65 10.64
C HIS A 350 -0.75 3.34 11.30
N ARG A 351 -0.02 2.94 12.34
CA ARG A 351 -0.37 1.89 13.29
C ARG A 351 0.31 2.19 14.62
N ALA A 352 -0.46 2.64 15.62
CA ALA A 352 0.09 2.99 16.91
C ALA A 352 0.26 1.76 17.81
N ILE A 353 1.47 1.62 18.38
CA ILE A 353 1.85 0.49 19.25
C ILE A 353 2.68 1.04 20.39
N THR A 354 2.30 0.71 21.62
CA THR A 354 3.01 1.19 22.81
C THR A 354 4.36 0.50 23.00
N THR A 355 5.30 1.19 23.66
CA THR A 355 6.58 0.60 24.05
C THR A 355 6.41 -0.62 24.94
N ALA A 356 5.40 -0.63 25.82
CA ALA A 356 5.10 -1.76 26.70
C ALA A 356 4.67 -3.01 25.92
N VAL A 357 3.81 -2.85 24.90
CA VAL A 357 3.42 -3.95 24.00
C VAL A 357 4.64 -4.47 23.24
N ARG A 358 5.47 -3.58 22.67
CA ARG A 358 6.71 -4.00 22.00
C ARG A 358 7.61 -4.80 22.93
N ALA A 359 7.81 -4.33 24.17
CA ALA A 359 8.61 -5.02 25.18
C ALA A 359 8.04 -6.40 25.54
N ALA A 360 6.71 -6.52 25.69
CA ALA A 360 6.07 -7.79 26.02
C ALA A 360 6.34 -8.86 24.95
N PHE A 361 6.17 -8.53 23.67
CA PHE A 361 6.43 -9.46 22.56
C PHE A 361 7.92 -9.67 22.31
N GLY A 362 8.71 -8.59 22.36
CA GLY A 362 10.14 -8.60 22.11
C GLY A 362 10.99 -9.27 23.19
N SER A 363 10.46 -9.39 24.41
CA SER A 363 11.14 -10.09 25.52
C SER A 363 11.44 -11.56 25.22
N LYS A 364 10.66 -12.20 24.33
CA LYS A 364 10.92 -13.57 23.87
C LYS A 364 11.88 -13.62 22.70
N SER A 365 11.68 -12.73 21.72
CA SER A 365 12.55 -12.58 20.54
C SER A 365 12.19 -11.30 19.80
N ALA A 366 13.19 -10.59 19.27
CA ALA A 366 12.97 -9.37 18.51
C ALA A 366 12.14 -9.60 17.23
N VAL A 367 12.13 -10.82 16.67
CA VAL A 367 11.34 -11.15 15.47
C VAL A 367 9.83 -11.00 15.70
N HIS A 368 9.39 -11.14 16.96
CA HIS A 368 7.98 -11.06 17.37
C HIS A 368 7.52 -9.65 17.72
N ILE A 369 8.41 -8.66 17.74
CA ILE A 369 8.02 -7.27 18.05
C ILE A 369 6.99 -6.80 17.02
N PRO A 370 5.81 -6.33 17.45
CA PRO A 370 4.79 -5.78 16.57
C PRO A 370 5.31 -4.58 15.77
N ARG A 371 4.96 -4.53 14.49
CA ARG A 371 5.47 -3.55 13.50
C ARG A 371 4.44 -2.44 13.26
N GLY A 372 4.82 -1.18 13.41
CA GLY A 372 3.91 -0.05 13.20
C GLY A 372 4.53 1.28 13.61
N ILE A 373 4.08 2.38 13.03
CA ILE A 373 4.50 3.73 13.42
C ILE A 373 3.25 4.60 13.52
N ALA A 374 3.15 5.40 14.58
CA ALA A 374 2.04 6.34 14.72
C ALA A 374 2.36 7.65 13.98
N SER A 375 1.74 7.84 12.81
CA SER A 375 2.10 8.91 11.86
C SER A 375 0.93 9.75 11.32
N LEU A 376 -0.32 9.34 11.58
CA LEU A 376 -1.53 9.97 11.03
C LEU A 376 -1.58 11.49 11.25
N GLY A 377 -1.38 11.96 12.49
CA GLY A 377 -1.36 13.39 12.80
C GLY A 377 -0.11 14.14 12.35
N TYR A 378 0.93 13.44 11.90
CA TYR A 378 2.18 14.05 11.43
C TYR A 378 2.26 14.15 9.90
N ARG A 379 1.43 13.42 9.17
CA ARG A 379 1.53 13.26 7.71
C ARG A 379 1.64 14.58 6.94
N MET A 380 0.70 15.48 7.15
CA MET A 380 0.68 16.77 6.44
C MET A 380 1.80 17.68 6.91
N VAL A 381 1.97 17.81 8.23
CA VAL A 381 2.89 18.77 8.84
C VAL A 381 4.35 18.40 8.53
N ALA A 382 4.70 17.11 8.66
CA ALA A 382 6.03 16.63 8.34
C ALA A 382 6.31 16.72 6.83
N LEU A 383 5.34 16.41 5.96
CA LEU A 383 5.54 16.54 4.52
C LEU A 383 5.68 18.00 4.10
N TRP A 384 4.96 18.93 4.75
CA TRP A 384 5.12 20.36 4.50
C TRP A 384 6.53 20.82 4.87
N HIS A 385 7.02 20.44 6.05
CA HIS A 385 8.35 20.80 6.51
C HIS A 385 9.46 20.21 5.62
N PHE A 386 9.45 18.89 5.42
CA PHE A 386 10.50 18.21 4.66
C PHE A 386 10.35 18.31 3.14
N GLY A 387 9.18 18.70 2.65
CA GLY A 387 8.88 18.85 1.23
C GLY A 387 8.82 20.32 0.79
N VAL A 388 7.93 21.11 1.37
CA VAL A 388 7.67 22.49 0.92
C VAL A 388 8.71 23.47 1.45
N GLU A 389 8.94 23.49 2.76
CA GLU A 389 9.89 24.44 3.38
C GLU A 389 11.35 24.17 2.98
N SER A 390 11.67 22.92 2.65
CA SER A 390 12.97 22.50 2.13
C SER A 390 13.15 22.74 0.63
N GLY A 391 12.09 23.13 -0.10
CA GLY A 391 12.12 23.45 -1.52
C GLY A 391 12.02 22.26 -2.49
N PHE A 392 11.64 21.07 -2.03
CA PHE A 392 11.32 19.94 -2.92
C PHE A 392 9.96 20.08 -3.59
N LEU A 393 8.94 20.48 -2.83
CA LEU A 393 7.56 20.60 -3.27
C LEU A 393 7.15 22.07 -3.31
N ASP A 394 6.34 22.47 -4.29
CA ASP A 394 5.53 23.68 -4.15
C ASP A 394 4.21 23.34 -3.40
N PRO A 395 3.47 24.36 -2.90
CA PRO A 395 2.20 24.12 -2.21
C PRO A 395 1.14 23.42 -3.07
N CYS A 396 1.15 23.58 -4.40
CA CYS A 396 0.19 22.93 -5.30
C CYS A 396 0.49 21.42 -5.38
N THR A 397 1.76 21.05 -5.50
CA THR A 397 2.26 19.67 -5.47
C THR A 397 1.97 19.02 -4.12
N PHE A 398 2.14 19.76 -3.02
CA PHE A 398 1.72 19.30 -1.70
C PHE A 398 0.24 18.93 -1.66
N VAL A 399 -0.66 19.81 -2.14
CA VAL A 399 -2.10 19.53 -2.24
C VAL A 399 -2.35 18.32 -3.15
N LYS A 400 -1.65 18.23 -4.27
CA LYS A 400 -1.77 17.15 -5.25
C LYS A 400 -1.55 15.78 -4.61
N VAL A 401 -0.46 15.58 -3.88
CA VAL A 401 -0.07 14.27 -3.34
C VAL A 401 -0.72 13.91 -1.99
N THR A 402 -1.29 14.90 -1.31
CA THR A 402 -1.93 14.71 0.01
C THR A 402 -3.45 14.66 -0.03
N SER A 403 -4.08 15.19 -1.08
CA SER A 403 -5.54 15.29 -1.18
C SER A 403 -6.08 15.00 -2.58
N SER A 404 -5.71 15.76 -3.62
CA SER A 404 -6.36 15.66 -4.93
C SER A 404 -6.10 14.32 -5.64
N ASN A 405 -4.87 13.81 -5.65
CA ASN A 405 -4.58 12.50 -6.25
C ASN A 405 -5.21 11.34 -5.45
N PRO A 406 -5.10 11.29 -4.10
CA PRO A 406 -5.87 10.33 -3.30
C PRO A 406 -7.37 10.33 -3.63
N ALA A 407 -8.01 11.51 -3.69
CA ALA A 407 -9.42 11.64 -4.05
C ALA A 407 -9.72 11.07 -5.44
N ARG A 408 -8.84 11.31 -6.41
CA ARG A 408 -8.96 10.78 -7.78
C ARG A 408 -8.79 9.27 -7.82
N LEU A 409 -7.87 8.69 -7.05
CA LEU A 409 -7.65 7.23 -7.01
C LEU A 409 -8.91 6.47 -6.57
N ILE A 410 -9.64 7.00 -5.58
CA ILE A 410 -10.87 6.38 -5.05
C ILE A 410 -12.17 7.03 -5.57
N ASN A 411 -12.08 7.84 -6.62
CA ASN A 411 -13.22 8.44 -7.33
C ASN A 411 -14.15 9.36 -6.49
N ILE A 412 -13.58 10.14 -5.59
CA ILE A 412 -14.31 11.16 -4.80
C ILE A 412 -13.87 12.59 -5.14
N TYR A 413 -13.14 12.78 -6.24
CA TYR A 413 -12.78 14.11 -6.76
C TYR A 413 -13.85 14.61 -7.75
N PRO A 414 -14.28 15.89 -7.70
CA PRO A 414 -13.78 16.96 -6.84
C PRO A 414 -14.59 17.15 -5.54
N GLN A 415 -15.48 16.23 -5.17
CA GLN A 415 -16.23 16.31 -3.91
C GLN A 415 -15.27 16.54 -2.71
N LYS A 416 -14.16 15.80 -2.68
CA LYS A 416 -13.03 16.05 -1.77
C LYS A 416 -11.74 16.33 -2.54
N GLY A 417 -10.78 16.94 -1.85
CA GLY A 417 -9.45 17.22 -2.39
C GLY A 417 -9.39 18.40 -3.36
N ARG A 418 -10.39 19.30 -3.33
CA ARG A 418 -10.40 20.57 -4.06
C ARG A 418 -11.24 21.61 -3.31
N ILE A 419 -10.78 22.86 -3.34
CA ILE A 419 -11.56 24.03 -2.93
C ILE A 419 -12.19 24.60 -4.21
N GLU A 420 -13.44 24.22 -4.48
CA GLU A 420 -14.27 24.79 -5.53
C GLU A 420 -15.76 24.72 -5.15
N VAL A 421 -16.59 25.47 -5.88
CA VAL A 421 -18.04 25.48 -5.64
C VAL A 421 -18.62 24.08 -5.83
N GLY A 422 -19.37 23.60 -4.84
CA GLY A 422 -20.00 22.28 -4.84
C GLY A 422 -19.17 21.17 -4.17
N SER A 423 -17.89 21.41 -3.85
CA SER A 423 -17.09 20.49 -3.04
C SER A 423 -17.51 20.51 -1.57
N ASP A 424 -17.24 19.41 -0.87
CA ASP A 424 -17.34 19.35 0.60
C ASP A 424 -16.43 20.42 1.20
N ALA A 425 -16.91 21.14 2.21
CA ALA A 425 -16.15 22.16 2.91
C ALA A 425 -15.18 21.54 3.94
N ASP A 426 -14.24 20.74 3.41
CA ASP A 426 -13.11 20.16 4.10
C ASP A 426 -11.87 21.02 3.84
N ILE A 427 -11.64 22.03 4.69
CA ILE A 427 -10.67 23.09 4.43
C ILE A 427 -9.73 23.27 5.62
N LEU A 428 -8.44 23.40 5.33
CA LEU A 428 -7.40 23.75 6.28
C LEU A 428 -7.06 25.23 6.15
N VAL A 429 -7.07 25.95 7.26
CA VAL A 429 -6.43 27.26 7.36
C VAL A 429 -4.99 27.03 7.82
N TRP A 430 -4.06 27.06 6.88
CA TRP A 430 -2.65 26.75 7.10
C TRP A 430 -1.85 28.01 7.41
N SER A 431 -1.12 28.00 8.52
CA SER A 431 -0.39 29.14 9.07
C SER A 431 1.09 28.80 9.27
N ASN A 432 1.96 29.81 9.15
CA ASN A 432 3.41 29.73 9.41
C ASN A 432 3.79 30.07 10.87
N SER A 433 2.79 30.32 11.72
CA SER A 433 2.94 30.52 13.16
C SER A 433 2.33 29.36 13.95
N TYR A 434 2.27 28.18 13.34
CA TYR A 434 1.73 26.98 13.95
C TYR A 434 2.59 26.56 15.15
N ARG A 435 1.94 26.18 16.25
CA ARG A 435 2.62 25.71 17.45
C ARG A 435 2.56 24.19 17.50
N GLN A 436 3.72 23.55 17.43
CA GLN A 436 3.85 22.08 17.48
C GLN A 436 3.31 21.44 18.76
N ASP A 437 3.10 22.21 19.84
CA ASP A 437 2.69 21.70 21.15
C ASP A 437 1.43 20.83 21.10
N VAL A 438 0.57 21.07 20.10
CA VAL A 438 -0.63 20.24 19.84
C VAL A 438 -0.27 18.80 19.48
N LEU A 439 0.77 18.61 18.66
CA LEU A 439 1.17 17.30 18.17
C LEU A 439 1.72 16.38 19.27
N LYS A 440 2.20 16.96 20.38
CA LYS A 440 2.70 16.19 21.53
C LYS A 440 1.61 15.37 22.22
N ASN A 441 0.37 15.88 22.21
CA ASN A 441 -0.77 15.24 22.88
C ASN A 441 -1.65 14.42 21.94
N ILE A 442 -1.23 14.23 20.68
CA ILE A 442 -2.00 13.48 19.68
C ILE A 442 -1.86 11.97 19.85
N LEU A 443 -0.70 11.50 20.29
CA LEU A 443 -0.42 10.08 20.41
C LEU A 443 -0.93 9.53 21.75
N PRO A 444 -1.46 8.29 21.79
CA PRO A 444 -1.82 7.65 23.05
C PRO A 444 -0.62 7.51 24.00
N ASP A 445 -0.92 7.45 25.29
CA ASP A 445 0.09 7.24 26.32
C ASP A 445 0.95 5.99 26.05
N GLY A 446 2.26 6.16 26.15
CA GLY A 446 3.23 5.07 25.93
C GLY A 446 3.50 4.75 24.45
N VAL A 447 2.87 5.43 23.49
CA VAL A 447 3.24 5.36 22.06
C VAL A 447 4.43 6.28 21.78
N PRO A 448 5.54 5.78 21.21
CA PRO A 448 6.70 6.60 20.93
C PRO A 448 6.44 7.59 19.79
N ASN A 449 6.87 8.85 19.98
CA ASN A 449 6.78 9.89 18.96
C ASN A 449 8.07 10.00 18.14
N LEU A 450 8.11 9.37 16.97
CA LEU A 450 9.30 9.36 16.11
C LEU A 450 9.52 10.65 15.32
N PHE A 451 8.54 11.56 15.33
CA PHE A 451 8.60 12.85 14.64
C PHE A 451 9.09 13.97 15.55
N SER A 452 9.34 13.68 16.83
CA SER A 452 9.79 14.65 17.84
C SER A 452 11.26 15.04 17.74
N ASN A 453 12.08 14.27 17.01
CA ASN A 453 13.51 14.55 16.79
C ASN A 453 13.78 15.71 15.81
N THR A 454 12.73 16.40 15.35
CA THR A 454 12.83 17.54 14.44
C THR A 454 12.91 18.85 15.22
N SER A 455 13.63 19.84 14.67
CA SER A 455 13.41 21.24 15.03
C SER A 455 11.93 21.58 14.84
N ALA A 456 11.34 22.37 15.74
CA ALA A 456 9.89 22.49 15.82
C ALA A 456 9.19 22.74 14.47
N TYR A 457 8.08 22.06 14.22
CA TYR A 457 7.26 22.33 13.03
C TYR A 457 6.59 23.70 13.19
N HIS A 458 6.97 24.67 12.36
CA HIS A 458 6.49 26.06 12.44
C HIS A 458 5.26 26.33 11.56
N SER A 459 5.01 25.46 10.58
CA SER A 459 3.86 25.58 9.67
C SER A 459 2.89 24.41 9.84
N GLY A 460 1.59 24.68 9.86
CA GLY A 460 0.58 23.67 10.12
C GLY A 460 -0.86 24.21 10.10
N PRO A 461 -1.85 23.32 10.30
CA PRO A 461 -3.26 23.70 10.28
C PRO A 461 -3.65 24.41 11.59
N GLU A 462 -3.95 25.70 11.51
CA GLU A 462 -4.44 26.49 12.64
C GLU A 462 -5.94 26.27 12.88
N VAL A 463 -6.69 26.12 11.78
CA VAL A 463 -8.10 25.78 11.76
C VAL A 463 -8.30 24.60 10.81
N VAL A 464 -9.09 23.62 11.23
CA VAL A 464 -9.48 22.46 10.43
C VAL A 464 -10.99 22.44 10.37
N ILE A 465 -11.52 22.56 9.16
CA ILE A 465 -12.94 22.58 8.89
C ILE A 465 -13.29 21.24 8.24
N LEU A 466 -14.26 20.52 8.80
CA LEU A 466 -14.78 19.25 8.29
C LEU A 466 -16.26 19.44 7.99
N ARG A 467 -16.66 19.25 6.73
CA ARG A 467 -18.04 19.45 6.26
C ARG A 467 -18.62 20.79 6.76
N GLY A 468 -17.82 21.85 6.68
CA GLY A 468 -18.18 23.22 7.08
C GLY A 468 -18.21 23.50 8.58
N HIS A 469 -17.93 22.51 9.44
CA HIS A 469 -17.82 22.69 10.88
C HIS A 469 -16.36 22.86 11.30
N ILE A 470 -16.08 23.84 12.16
CA ILE A 470 -14.76 23.99 12.79
C ILE A 470 -14.53 22.80 13.73
N ALA A 471 -13.70 21.86 13.31
CA ALA A 471 -13.38 20.65 14.07
C ALA A 471 -12.16 20.87 14.99
N VAL A 472 -11.18 21.63 14.53
CA VAL A 472 -10.01 22.04 15.32
C VAL A 472 -9.78 23.53 15.14
N GLN A 473 -9.51 24.24 16.24
CA GLN A 473 -9.09 25.64 16.22
C GLN A 473 -8.13 25.91 17.36
N ASN A 474 -7.00 26.57 17.10
CA ASN A 474 -6.05 27.03 18.13
C ASN A 474 -5.70 25.94 19.15
N THR A 475 -5.38 24.73 18.68
CA THR A 475 -5.00 23.57 19.51
C THR A 475 -6.13 22.83 20.20
N GLU A 476 -7.38 23.30 20.07
CA GLU A 476 -8.55 22.69 20.70
C GLU A 476 -9.40 21.91 19.71
N PHE A 477 -9.88 20.75 20.13
CA PHE A 477 -10.86 19.95 19.38
C PHE A 477 -12.28 20.33 19.80
N SER A 478 -13.15 20.54 18.82
CA SER A 478 -14.56 20.84 19.07
C SER A 478 -15.32 19.59 19.51
N ASN A 479 -15.86 19.58 20.74
CA ASN A 479 -16.60 18.43 21.30
C ASN A 479 -18.05 18.29 20.77
N ASN A 480 -18.34 18.78 19.56
CA ASN A 480 -19.69 18.76 19.00
C ASN A 480 -19.94 17.44 18.26
N THR A 481 -21.08 16.77 18.49
CA THR A 481 -21.43 15.51 17.80
C THR A 481 -21.52 15.65 16.28
N SER A 482 -21.73 16.87 15.76
CA SER A 482 -21.66 17.16 14.32
C SER A 482 -20.28 16.92 13.68
N THR A 483 -19.21 16.77 14.48
CA THR A 483 -17.85 16.46 14.02
C THR A 483 -17.56 14.97 13.92
N TYR A 484 -18.53 14.06 14.14
CA TYR A 484 -18.31 12.66 13.80
C TYR A 484 -18.23 12.47 12.28
N GLY A 485 -17.30 11.64 11.85
CA GLY A 485 -17.06 11.34 10.45
C GLY A 485 -18.23 10.61 9.80
N LYS A 486 -18.45 10.89 8.52
CA LYS A 486 -19.39 10.14 7.68
C LYS A 486 -18.63 9.09 6.86
N LEU A 487 -19.26 7.92 6.73
CA LEU A 487 -18.79 6.87 5.83
C LEU A 487 -18.90 7.34 4.37
N LEU A 488 -17.83 7.14 3.60
CA LEU A 488 -17.79 7.47 2.19
C LEU A 488 -18.33 6.34 1.32
N VAL A 489 -19.14 6.72 0.33
CA VAL A 489 -19.62 5.81 -0.72
C VAL A 489 -18.86 6.15 -2.01
N CYS A 490 -17.84 5.36 -2.33
CA CYS A 490 -17.02 5.57 -3.51
C CYS A 490 -17.63 4.88 -4.73
N ARG A 491 -17.56 5.52 -5.90
CA ARG A 491 -18.08 4.93 -7.14
C ARG A 491 -16.96 4.17 -7.88
N PRO A 492 -17.24 2.98 -8.45
CA PRO A 492 -16.26 2.28 -9.26
C PRO A 492 -15.90 3.04 -10.54
N PHE A 493 -14.89 2.54 -11.25
CA PHE A 493 -14.40 3.07 -12.53
C PHE A 493 -13.95 4.53 -12.43
N SER A 494 -13.06 4.83 -11.46
CA SER A 494 -12.38 6.12 -11.41
C SER A 494 -11.83 6.49 -12.78
N HIS A 495 -12.22 7.64 -13.30
CA HIS A 495 -11.71 8.11 -14.60
C HIS A 495 -10.18 8.23 -14.59
N TYR A 496 -9.61 8.70 -13.47
CA TYR A 496 -8.16 8.83 -13.30
C TYR A 496 -7.43 7.49 -13.40
N VAL A 497 -8.06 6.42 -12.93
CA VAL A 497 -7.49 5.06 -12.90
C VAL A 497 -7.77 4.29 -14.19
N TYR A 498 -9.00 4.37 -14.70
CA TYR A 498 -9.53 3.47 -15.74
C TYR A 498 -9.56 4.05 -17.15
N ALA A 499 -9.47 5.37 -17.35
CA ALA A 499 -9.70 6.00 -18.66
C ALA A 499 -8.81 5.48 -19.80
N ARG A 500 -7.61 4.98 -19.49
CA ARG A 500 -6.65 4.49 -20.49
C ARG A 500 -6.57 2.97 -20.59
N VAL A 501 -7.21 2.23 -19.70
CA VAL A 501 -7.01 0.77 -19.56
C VAL A 501 -7.41 0.05 -20.84
N ASP A 502 -8.61 0.30 -21.37
CA ASP A 502 -9.10 -0.31 -22.63
C ASP A 502 -8.23 0.06 -23.84
N ALA A 503 -7.64 1.26 -23.85
CA ALA A 503 -6.78 1.70 -24.94
C ALA A 503 -5.41 0.99 -24.88
N VAL A 504 -4.84 0.86 -23.68
CA VAL A 504 -3.60 0.10 -23.46
C VAL A 504 -3.82 -1.36 -23.85
N GLU A 505 -4.89 -1.97 -23.38
CA GLU A 505 -5.23 -3.36 -23.63
C GLU A 505 -5.41 -3.65 -25.13
N ARG A 506 -6.20 -2.84 -25.84
CA ARG A 506 -6.37 -2.96 -27.30
C ARG A 506 -5.05 -2.82 -28.05
N SER A 507 -4.19 -1.90 -27.63
CA SER A 507 -2.88 -1.72 -28.27
C SER A 507 -1.98 -2.94 -28.08
N VAL A 508 -1.91 -3.48 -26.86
CA VAL A 508 -1.16 -4.71 -26.57
C VAL A 508 -1.72 -5.89 -27.38
N ASN A 509 -3.05 -6.03 -27.42
CA ASN A 509 -3.73 -7.08 -28.19
C ASN A 509 -3.52 -6.99 -29.70
N SER A 510 -3.35 -5.79 -30.25
CA SER A 510 -3.09 -5.61 -31.68
C SER A 510 -1.72 -6.16 -32.13
N GLU A 511 -0.78 -6.34 -31.20
CA GLU A 511 0.54 -6.93 -31.46
C GLU A 511 0.47 -8.47 -31.53
N PHE A 512 -0.52 -9.09 -30.88
CA PHE A 512 -0.72 -10.53 -30.91
C PHE A 512 -1.35 -10.98 -32.23
N LYS A 513 -0.58 -11.69 -33.06
CA LYS A 513 -1.09 -12.32 -34.30
C LYS A 513 -1.24 -13.82 -34.11
N MET A 514 -2.49 -14.28 -34.10
CA MET A 514 -2.76 -15.72 -34.16
C MET A 514 -2.29 -16.26 -35.52
N LEU A 515 -1.28 -17.12 -35.49
CA LEU A 515 -0.80 -17.82 -36.68
C LEU A 515 -1.79 -18.92 -37.03
N GLN A 516 -2.52 -18.73 -38.12
CA GLN A 516 -3.32 -19.78 -38.74
C GLN A 516 -2.38 -20.87 -39.23
N ARG A 517 -2.60 -22.10 -38.76
CA ARG A 517 -1.84 -23.29 -39.19
C ARG A 517 -2.80 -24.27 -39.81
N GLU A 518 -2.33 -24.99 -40.82
CA GLU A 518 -3.05 -26.16 -41.30
C GLU A 518 -3.19 -27.18 -40.14
N PRO A 519 -4.31 -27.90 -40.05
CA PRO A 519 -4.45 -28.98 -39.08
C PRO A 519 -3.31 -29.99 -39.22
N TYR A 520 -2.78 -30.48 -38.09
CA TYR A 520 -1.77 -31.52 -38.13
C TYR A 520 -2.37 -32.81 -38.72
N VAL A 521 -1.83 -33.24 -39.87
CA VAL A 521 -2.26 -34.44 -40.61
C VAL A 521 -1.31 -35.63 -40.42
N GLY A 522 -0.25 -35.47 -39.63
CA GLY A 522 0.70 -36.56 -39.37
C GLY A 522 0.16 -37.59 -38.39
N ASN A 523 0.87 -38.72 -38.26
CA ASN A 523 0.54 -39.74 -37.26
C ASN A 523 0.65 -39.14 -35.85
N ALA A 524 -0.39 -39.31 -35.04
CA ALA A 524 -0.36 -39.03 -33.60
C ALA A 524 -0.21 -40.36 -32.84
N VAL A 525 0.66 -40.39 -31.83
CA VAL A 525 0.75 -41.54 -30.92
C VAL A 525 -0.51 -41.56 -30.05
N SER A 526 -1.20 -42.70 -29.99
CA SER A 526 -2.35 -42.86 -29.11
C SER A 526 -1.88 -42.88 -27.66
N ILE A 527 -2.21 -41.84 -26.89
CA ILE A 527 -2.05 -41.81 -25.43
C ILE A 527 -3.36 -42.30 -24.81
N THR A 528 -3.77 -43.51 -25.15
CA THR A 528 -4.76 -44.22 -24.33
C THR A 528 -4.01 -44.78 -23.14
N THR A 529 -4.18 -44.16 -21.97
CA THR A 529 -3.85 -44.76 -20.67
C THR A 529 -4.78 -45.93 -20.41
N GLU A 530 -4.61 -47.01 -21.16
CA GLU A 530 -4.95 -48.35 -20.70
C GLU A 530 -3.67 -48.90 -20.07
N THR A 531 -3.64 -48.96 -18.73
CA THR A 531 -2.72 -49.82 -18.00
C THR A 531 -3.05 -51.28 -18.34
N SER A 532 -2.65 -51.71 -19.52
CA SER A 532 -2.46 -53.12 -19.83
C SER A 532 -0.98 -53.43 -19.62
N ASN A 533 -0.73 -54.42 -18.76
CA ASN A 533 0.59 -54.98 -18.48
C ASN A 533 1.12 -55.72 -19.73
N ASP A 534 1.46 -54.98 -20.78
CA ASP A 534 2.17 -55.52 -21.93
C ASP A 534 3.56 -54.89 -22.03
N ASN A 535 4.56 -55.72 -21.78
CA ASN A 535 5.96 -55.48 -22.07
C ASN A 535 6.11 -55.03 -23.54
N LYS A 536 6.25 -53.73 -23.79
CA LYS A 536 6.78 -53.23 -25.06
C LYS A 536 7.85 -52.18 -24.83
N GLU A 537 9.02 -52.55 -25.34
CA GLU A 537 10.30 -51.87 -25.30
C GLU A 537 10.20 -50.38 -25.66
N GLY A 538 10.71 -49.53 -24.77
CA GLY A 538 11.00 -48.14 -25.08
C GLY A 538 12.23 -48.04 -25.98
N TYR A 539 12.03 -47.91 -27.30
CA TYR A 539 13.07 -47.52 -28.25
C TYR A 539 12.70 -46.20 -28.92
N TYR A 540 13.00 -45.08 -28.27
CA TYR A 540 13.00 -43.76 -28.90
C TYR A 540 14.38 -43.42 -29.49
N PHE A 541 14.87 -44.25 -30.41
CA PHE A 541 15.90 -43.85 -31.39
C PHE A 541 15.74 -44.73 -32.64
N ARG A 542 15.08 -44.22 -33.68
CA ARG A 542 15.04 -44.92 -34.99
C ARG A 542 16.42 -44.83 -35.63
N LYS A 543 17.05 -45.98 -35.83
CA LYS A 543 18.35 -46.18 -36.50
C LYS A 543 18.43 -45.50 -37.89
N GLU A 544 17.28 -45.33 -38.54
CA GLU A 544 17.10 -44.71 -39.86
C GLU A 544 17.57 -43.24 -39.92
N TYR A 545 17.60 -42.52 -38.79
CA TYR A 545 18.07 -41.12 -38.74
C TYR A 545 19.60 -41.00 -38.78
N TYR A 546 20.36 -42.09 -38.61
CA TYR A 546 21.82 -42.08 -38.67
C TYR A 546 22.41 -42.67 -39.96
N ASP A 547 21.61 -43.43 -40.74
CA ASP A 547 22.10 -44.11 -41.94
C ASP A 547 22.08 -43.22 -43.21
N ASN A 548 21.56 -41.98 -43.12
CA ASN A 548 21.52 -41.02 -44.23
C ASN A 548 22.53 -39.86 -44.11
N ILE A 549 23.66 -40.07 -43.45
CA ILE A 549 24.82 -39.18 -43.62
C ILE A 549 25.50 -39.57 -44.94
N PRO A 550 25.64 -38.67 -45.93
CA PRO A 550 26.42 -38.95 -47.13
C PRO A 550 27.83 -39.36 -46.69
N ARG A 551 28.26 -40.57 -47.04
CA ARG A 551 29.67 -40.98 -46.88
C ARG A 551 30.51 -40.17 -47.86
N VAL A 552 30.89 -38.95 -47.47
CA VAL A 552 31.97 -38.24 -48.15
C VAL A 552 33.21 -39.09 -47.96
N ALA A 553 33.78 -39.59 -49.05
CA ALA A 553 35.03 -40.32 -49.01
C ALA A 553 36.10 -39.40 -48.40
N LEU A 554 36.71 -39.84 -47.29
CA LEU A 554 37.90 -39.16 -46.77
C LEU A 554 39.00 -39.20 -47.84
N PRO A 555 39.76 -38.11 -48.03
CA PRO A 555 40.90 -38.11 -48.94
C PRO A 555 41.88 -39.26 -48.62
N PRO A 556 42.61 -39.81 -49.61
CA PRO A 556 43.52 -40.93 -49.39
C PRO A 556 44.55 -40.61 -48.30
N GLY A 557 44.55 -41.36 -47.19
CA GLY A 557 45.60 -41.28 -46.16
C GLY A 557 45.15 -41.18 -44.70
N GLN A 558 43.86 -41.01 -44.39
CA GLN A 558 43.40 -40.93 -42.99
C GLN A 558 42.77 -42.24 -42.48
N ARG A 559 43.33 -42.79 -41.39
CA ARG A 559 42.81 -43.98 -40.69
C ARG A 559 41.62 -43.62 -39.79
N LYS A 560 40.58 -44.47 -39.77
CA LYS A 560 39.46 -44.40 -38.81
C LYS A 560 39.94 -44.74 -37.39
N ILE A 561 39.68 -43.86 -36.43
CA ILE A 561 39.80 -44.14 -35.00
C ILE A 561 38.51 -44.85 -34.54
N HIS A 562 38.62 -46.07 -34.02
CA HIS A 562 37.52 -46.76 -33.36
C HIS A 562 37.49 -46.36 -31.88
N THR A 563 36.51 -45.55 -31.47
CA THR A 563 36.17 -45.35 -30.06
C THR A 563 35.13 -46.39 -29.66
N SER A 564 35.52 -47.39 -28.86
CA SER A 564 34.58 -48.31 -28.21
C SER A 564 34.15 -47.73 -26.86
N VAL A 565 32.87 -47.39 -26.71
CA VAL A 565 32.30 -47.09 -25.39
C VAL A 565 31.73 -48.40 -24.82
N LYS A 566 32.35 -48.94 -23.78
CA LYS A 566 31.79 -50.04 -22.98
C LYS A 566 30.87 -49.43 -21.92
N THR A 567 29.56 -49.65 -22.04
CA THR A 567 28.60 -49.39 -20.96
C THR A 567 28.64 -50.55 -19.96
N ALA A 568 29.12 -50.29 -18.74
CA ALA A 568 29.04 -51.21 -17.62
C ALA A 568 27.57 -51.31 -17.15
N GLN A 569 27.05 -52.52 -17.01
CA GLN A 569 25.76 -52.75 -16.35
C GLN A 569 25.93 -52.65 -14.83
N PRO A 570 24.97 -52.06 -14.08
CA PRO A 570 24.96 -52.12 -12.63
C PRO A 570 24.55 -53.54 -12.15
N PRO A 571 25.17 -54.08 -11.09
CA PRO A 571 24.87 -55.42 -10.59
C PRO A 571 23.61 -55.38 -9.71
N GLY A 572 22.58 -56.10 -10.12
CA GLY A 572 21.33 -56.20 -9.37
C GLY A 572 20.49 -57.38 -9.87
N GLY A 573 21.07 -58.57 -9.88
CA GLY A 573 20.36 -59.83 -10.14
C GLY A 573 20.03 -60.52 -8.82
N SER A 574 18.74 -60.63 -8.50
CA SER A 574 18.22 -61.51 -7.46
C SER A 574 18.17 -62.95 -7.98
N SER A 575 18.90 -63.85 -7.34
CA SER A 575 18.80 -65.29 -7.57
C SER A 575 18.18 -65.95 -6.34
N ASN A 576 16.92 -66.35 -6.44
CA ASN A 576 16.33 -67.34 -5.55
C ASN A 576 16.78 -68.74 -5.99
N ALA A 577 17.62 -69.38 -5.20
CA ALA A 577 17.79 -70.82 -5.21
C ALA A 577 18.15 -71.32 -3.80
N PHE A 578 17.21 -72.10 -3.25
CA PHE A 578 17.34 -72.97 -2.08
C PHE A 578 18.58 -73.89 -2.15
N TRP A 579 19.22 -74.20 -1.02
CA TRP A 579 19.42 -75.55 -0.44
C TRP A 579 19.97 -75.44 1.00
N SER A 580 19.60 -76.42 1.81
CA SER A 580 19.73 -76.58 3.26
C SER A 580 20.98 -77.34 3.75
N ASN A 581 21.24 -77.22 5.07
CA ASN A 581 22.08 -78.04 5.99
C ASN A 581 23.62 -77.88 5.82
N GLU A 582 24.45 -77.77 6.85
CA GLU A 582 24.41 -78.23 8.26
C GLU A 582 24.63 -77.12 9.31
#